data_AF-A0A2S6FVJ6-F1
#
_entry.id   AF-A0A2S6FVJ6-F1
#
_cell.length_a   1.000
_cell.length_b   1.000
_cell.length_c   1.000
_cell.angle_alpha   90.00
_cell.angle_beta   90.00
_cell.angle_gamma   90.00
#
_symmetry.space_group_name_H-M   'P 1'
#
loop_
_entity.id
_entity.type
_entity.pdbx_description
1 polymer ?
#
loop_
_entity_poly.entity_id
_entity_poly.type
_entity_poly.pdbx_seq_one_letter_code
_entity_poly.pdbx_strand_id
1 'polypeptide(L)'
;MDENLRSIIRAMKSLQKKGLLYIEDNVELKSEVNYQFILNIVENLDLTIDIEEYEKIKDNREELIYQLALLSFSEKQLVSDFEIEFIEGIIMNYMDIEDPVILFDDYVFVQKKNVIQELYEKSVIQIKEKKFPKMIFKSSVEDLE
;
A
#
# COMPACT_ATOMS: atom_id res chain seq x y z
N MET A 1 1.49 -5.47 34.25
CA MET A 1 1.65 -5.22 32.80
C MET A 1 0.53 -4.30 32.40
N ASP A 2 0.88 -3.11 31.92
CA ASP A 2 -0.04 -2.03 31.54
C ASP A 2 -1.08 -2.54 30.52
N GLU A 3 -2.34 -2.10 30.66
CA GLU A 3 -3.43 -2.48 29.76
C GLU A 3 -3.20 -1.99 28.33
N ASN A 4 -2.58 -0.81 28.16
CA ASN A 4 -2.20 -0.28 26.87
C ASN A 4 -1.14 -1.17 26.20
N LEU A 5 -0.13 -1.60 26.97
CA LEU A 5 0.91 -2.49 26.48
C LEU A 5 0.33 -3.86 26.05
N ARG A 6 -0.65 -4.38 26.81
CA ARG A 6 -1.40 -5.59 26.44
C ARG A 6 -2.18 -5.41 25.14
N SER A 7 -2.82 -4.26 24.95
CA SER A 7 -3.58 -3.94 23.75
C SER A 7 -2.67 -3.91 22.51
N ILE A 8 -1.54 -3.20 22.59
CA ILE A 8 -0.56 -3.09 21.51
C ILE A 8 -0.01 -4.47 21.13
N ILE A 9 0.38 -5.29 22.12
CA ILE A 9 0.86 -6.65 21.87
C ILE A 9 -0.19 -7.50 21.14
N ARG A 10 -1.48 -7.38 21.50
CA ARG A 10 -2.56 -8.10 20.80
C ARG A 10 -2.73 -7.61 19.36
N ALA A 11 -2.66 -6.30 19.13
CA ALA A 11 -2.77 -5.72 17.79
C ALA A 11 -1.62 -6.20 16.89
N MET A 12 -0.37 -6.14 17.38
CA MET A 12 0.81 -6.63 16.67
C MET A 12 0.70 -8.12 16.32
N LYS A 13 0.32 -8.97 17.28
CA LYS A 13 0.10 -10.40 17.03
C LYS A 13 -1.01 -10.66 16.01
N SER A 14 -2.05 -9.83 16.00
CA SER A 14 -3.13 -9.90 15.00
C SER A 14 -2.61 -9.58 13.61
N LEU A 15 -1.81 -8.52 13.45
CA LEU A 15 -1.17 -8.15 12.18
C LEU A 15 -0.21 -9.23 11.68
N GLN A 16 0.58 -9.81 12.58
CA GLN A 16 1.48 -10.92 12.27
C GLN A 16 0.73 -12.17 11.81
N LYS A 17 -0.37 -12.53 12.50
CA LYS A 17 -1.23 -13.65 12.09
C LYS A 17 -1.88 -13.43 10.72
N LYS A 18 -2.19 -12.17 10.38
CA LYS A 18 -2.70 -11.78 9.05
C LYS A 18 -1.61 -11.72 7.99
N GLY A 19 -0.34 -11.91 8.36
CA GLY A 19 0.80 -11.84 7.44
C GLY A 19 1.08 -10.43 6.92
N LEU A 20 0.67 -9.39 7.66
CA LEU A 20 0.87 -7.99 7.28
C LEU A 20 2.17 -7.40 7.86
N LEU A 21 2.59 -7.95 9.01
CA LEU A 21 3.74 -7.49 9.76
C LEU A 21 4.57 -8.69 10.21
N TYR A 22 5.88 -8.63 10.03
CA TYR A 22 6.83 -9.55 10.62
C TYR A 22 7.48 -8.82 11.78
N ILE A 23 7.63 -9.49 12.91
CA ILE A 23 8.37 -8.98 14.07
C ILE A 23 9.46 -10.00 14.34
N GLU A 24 10.70 -9.54 14.31
CA GLU A 24 11.84 -10.39 14.63
C GLU A 24 11.85 -10.68 16.14
N ASP A 25 12.01 -11.96 16.50
CA ASP A 25 12.11 -12.41 17.90
C ASP A 25 13.52 -12.11 18.46
N ASN A 26 13.92 -10.83 18.44
CA ASN A 26 15.15 -10.35 19.06
C ASN A 26 14.88 -9.20 20.04
N VAL A 27 15.90 -8.87 20.84
CA VAL A 27 15.81 -7.83 21.89
C VAL A 27 15.53 -6.44 21.30
N GLU A 28 15.80 -6.23 20.01
CA GLU A 28 15.62 -4.97 19.31
C GLU A 28 14.24 -4.81 18.64
N LEU A 29 13.34 -5.80 18.72
CA LEU A 29 11.97 -5.77 18.15
C LEU A 29 11.90 -5.04 16.80
N LYS A 30 12.63 -5.55 15.80
CA LYS A 30 12.53 -5.01 14.44
C LYS A 30 11.25 -5.50 13.79
N SER A 31 10.48 -4.57 13.21
CA SER A 31 9.27 -4.88 12.48
C SER A 31 9.43 -4.57 10.99
N GLU A 32 8.87 -5.44 10.16
CA GLU A 32 8.86 -5.29 8.71
C GLU A 32 7.45 -5.49 8.18
N VAL A 33 7.03 -4.61 7.28
CA VAL A 33 5.76 -4.76 6.57
C VAL A 33 5.89 -5.80 5.45
N ASN A 34 4.79 -6.47 5.11
CA ASN A 34 4.78 -7.37 3.97
C ASN A 34 4.74 -6.59 2.65
N TYR A 35 5.86 -6.54 1.93
CA TYR A 35 5.93 -5.79 0.67
C TYR A 35 5.10 -6.42 -0.45
N GLN A 36 4.75 -7.71 -0.37
CA GLN A 36 3.79 -8.30 -1.31
C GLN A 36 2.43 -7.63 -1.14
N PHE A 37 1.99 -7.45 0.10
CA PHE A 37 0.69 -6.80 0.37
C PHE A 37 0.67 -5.36 -0.15
N ILE A 38 1.74 -4.60 0.06
CA ILE A 38 1.88 -3.23 -0.46
C ILE A 38 1.86 -3.22 -1.99
N LEU A 39 2.64 -4.10 -2.63
CA LEU A 39 2.66 -4.25 -4.08
C LEU A 39 1.26 -4.51 -4.64
N ASN A 40 0.51 -5.42 -4.03
CA ASN A 40 -0.87 -5.72 -4.44
C ASN A 40 -1.76 -4.48 -4.39
N ILE A 41 -1.64 -3.67 -3.34
CA ILE A 41 -2.44 -2.44 -3.24
C ILE A 41 -2.04 -1.49 -4.36
N VAL A 42 -0.75 -1.16 -4.47
CA VAL A 42 -0.22 -0.21 -5.46
C VAL A 42 -0.58 -0.59 -6.90
N GLU A 43 -0.61 -1.89 -7.24
CA GLU A 43 -0.99 -2.37 -8.57
C GLU A 43 -2.51 -2.34 -8.84
N ASN A 44 -3.34 -2.30 -7.80
CA ASN A 44 -4.81 -2.34 -7.92
C ASN A 44 -5.50 -1.04 -7.47
N LEU A 45 -4.75 0.02 -7.16
CA LEU A 45 -5.32 1.34 -6.89
C LEU A 45 -5.93 1.91 -8.19
N ASP A 46 -7.18 2.34 -8.11
CA ASP A 46 -7.79 3.15 -9.16
C ASP A 46 -7.56 4.62 -8.81
N LEU A 47 -6.76 5.29 -9.64
CA LEU A 47 -6.40 6.69 -9.51
C LEU A 47 -6.70 7.42 -10.82
N THR A 48 -7.91 7.20 -11.31
CA THR A 48 -8.46 7.87 -12.49
C THR A 48 -9.44 8.93 -12.03
N ILE A 49 -9.24 10.17 -12.46
CA ILE A 49 -10.13 11.29 -12.11
C ILE A 49 -10.53 12.05 -13.38
N ASP A 50 -11.79 12.44 -13.45
CA ASP A 50 -12.32 13.27 -14.54
C ASP A 50 -11.57 14.61 -14.59
N ILE A 51 -11.35 15.13 -15.81
CA ILE A 51 -10.64 16.38 -16.04
C ILE A 51 -11.30 17.55 -15.30
N GLU A 52 -12.62 17.68 -15.33
CA GLU A 52 -13.31 18.79 -14.67
C GLU A 52 -13.19 18.72 -13.15
N GLU A 53 -13.16 17.51 -12.58
CA GLU A 53 -12.95 17.30 -11.15
C GLU A 53 -11.51 17.62 -10.75
N TYR A 54 -10.53 17.10 -11.49
CA TYR A 54 -9.12 17.40 -11.25
C TYR A 54 -8.82 18.89 -11.30
N GLU A 55 -9.30 19.60 -12.33
CA GLU A 55 -9.01 21.02 -12.51
C GLU A 55 -9.55 21.89 -11.36
N LYS A 56 -10.54 21.41 -10.60
CA LYS A 56 -11.05 22.09 -9.40
C LYS A 56 -10.15 21.93 -8.18
N ILE A 57 -9.43 20.81 -8.07
CA ILE A 57 -8.69 20.41 -6.87
C ILE A 57 -7.17 20.31 -7.06
N LYS A 58 -6.66 20.43 -8.29
CA LYS A 58 -5.23 20.23 -8.62
C LYS A 58 -4.24 21.07 -7.80
N ASP A 59 -4.66 22.26 -7.38
CA ASP A 59 -3.81 23.18 -6.60
C ASP A 59 -3.86 22.87 -5.08
N ASN A 60 -4.76 21.99 -4.65
CA ASN A 60 -4.89 21.52 -3.28
C ASN A 60 -4.44 20.05 -3.17
N ARG A 61 -3.17 19.85 -2.85
CA ARG A 61 -2.55 18.52 -2.75
C ARG A 61 -3.25 17.59 -1.75
N GLU A 62 -3.65 18.11 -0.59
CA GLU A 62 -4.30 17.29 0.44
C GLU A 62 -5.69 16.83 -0.03
N GLU A 63 -6.47 17.73 -0.62
CA GLU A 63 -7.79 17.42 -1.17
C GLU A 63 -7.69 16.47 -2.37
N LEU A 64 -6.71 16.64 -3.25
CA LEU A 64 -6.46 15.71 -4.35
C LEU A 64 -6.15 14.30 -3.84
N ILE A 65 -5.23 14.16 -2.89
CA ILE A 65 -4.88 12.85 -2.31
C ILE A 65 -6.09 12.19 -1.65
N TYR A 66 -6.88 12.96 -0.90
CA TYR A 66 -8.09 12.46 -0.27
C TYR A 66 -9.12 11.96 -1.30
N GLN A 67 -9.38 12.73 -2.36
CA GLN A 67 -10.30 12.30 -3.43
C GLN A 67 -9.80 11.05 -4.14
N LEU A 68 -8.49 11.00 -4.46
CA LEU A 68 -7.87 9.81 -5.04
C LEU A 68 -7.97 8.58 -4.12
N ALA A 69 -7.83 8.76 -2.81
CA ALA A 69 -8.01 7.69 -1.85
C ALA A 69 -9.46 7.17 -1.85
N LEU A 70 -10.44 8.07 -1.92
CA LEU A 70 -11.86 7.68 -1.98
C LEU A 70 -12.21 6.89 -3.25
N LEU A 71 -11.62 7.23 -4.40
CA LEU A 71 -11.85 6.53 -5.67
C LEU A 71 -11.43 5.05 -5.62
N SER A 72 -10.48 4.70 -4.77
CA SER A 72 -10.03 3.32 -4.57
C SER A 72 -11.05 2.44 -3.82
N PHE A 73 -12.15 3.00 -3.35
CA PHE A 73 -13.21 2.27 -2.66
C PHE A 73 -14.49 2.23 -3.50
N SER A 74 -15.19 1.10 -3.47
CA SER A 74 -16.49 1.01 -4.14
C SER A 74 -17.53 1.86 -3.40
N GLU A 75 -18.42 2.56 -4.13
CA GLU A 75 -19.49 3.40 -3.57
C GLU A 75 -20.40 2.72 -2.52
N LYS A 76 -20.37 1.38 -2.45
CA LYS A 76 -21.20 0.57 -1.53
C LYS A 76 -20.48 0.14 -0.25
N GLN A 77 -19.19 0.47 -0.11
CA GLN A 77 -18.42 0.13 1.08
C GLN A 77 -18.52 1.26 2.11
N LEU A 78 -18.86 0.89 3.35
CA LEU A 78 -18.60 1.76 4.49
C LEU A 78 -17.09 1.71 4.73
N VAL A 79 -16.41 2.84 4.49
CA VAL A 79 -14.97 2.99 4.66
C VAL A 79 -14.72 3.76 5.95
N SER A 80 -13.80 3.26 6.78
CA SER A 80 -13.36 3.97 7.97
C SER A 80 -12.30 5.03 7.67
N ASP A 81 -12.21 6.06 8.49
CA ASP A 81 -11.17 7.11 8.37
C ASP A 81 -9.76 6.50 8.33
N PHE A 82 -9.52 5.45 9.12
CA PHE A 82 -8.25 4.72 9.12
C PHE A 82 -7.93 4.05 7.76
N GLU A 83 -8.93 3.52 7.07
CA GLU A 83 -8.73 2.91 5.75
C GLU A 83 -8.39 3.97 4.71
N ILE A 84 -9.03 5.14 4.79
CA ILE A 84 -8.71 6.29 3.92
C ILE A 84 -7.27 6.75 4.18
N GLU A 85 -6.93 7.07 5.43
CA GLU A 85 -5.57 7.50 5.83
C GLU A 85 -4.49 6.49 5.38
N PHE A 86 -4.80 5.20 5.46
CA PHE A 86 -3.88 4.16 4.97
C PHE A 86 -3.65 4.25 3.46
N ILE A 87 -4.70 4.40 2.66
CA ILE A 87 -4.60 4.56 1.20
C ILE A 87 -3.93 5.87 0.81
N GLU A 88 -4.23 6.98 1.49
CA GLU A 88 -3.50 8.25 1.31
C GLU A 88 -2.00 8.05 1.53
N GLY A 89 -1.64 7.31 2.59
CA GLY A 89 -0.27 6.91 2.87
C GLY A 89 0.37 6.13 1.72
N ILE A 90 -0.35 5.20 1.10
CA ILE A 90 0.12 4.48 -0.09
C ILE A 90 0.31 5.45 -1.26
N ILE A 91 -0.67 6.28 -1.57
CA ILE A 91 -0.63 7.25 -2.68
C ILE A 91 0.59 8.16 -2.54
N MET A 92 0.76 8.79 -1.37
CA MET A 92 1.88 9.71 -1.12
C MET A 92 3.25 9.05 -1.29
N ASN A 93 3.39 7.80 -0.86
CA ASN A 93 4.68 7.11 -0.89
C ASN A 93 5.01 6.53 -2.26
N TYR A 94 4.02 6.00 -2.97
CA TYR A 94 4.24 5.11 -4.12
C TYR A 94 3.74 5.66 -5.46
N MET A 95 2.87 6.67 -5.47
CA MET A 95 2.25 7.21 -6.68
C MET A 95 2.84 8.57 -7.05
N ASP A 96 2.98 8.82 -8.34
CA ASP A 96 3.35 10.11 -8.88
C ASP A 96 2.08 10.96 -9.04
N ILE A 97 1.90 11.90 -8.11
CA ILE A 97 0.76 12.81 -8.09
C ILE A 97 1.05 14.15 -8.75
N GLU A 98 2.30 14.38 -9.17
CA GLU A 98 2.74 15.67 -9.70
C GLU A 98 2.72 15.70 -11.23
N ASP A 99 2.83 14.54 -11.89
CA ASP A 99 2.83 14.41 -13.36
C ASP A 99 1.80 13.37 -13.84
N PRO A 100 0.48 13.63 -13.72
CA PRO A 100 -0.54 12.73 -14.23
C PRO A 100 -0.56 12.68 -15.76
N VAL A 101 -0.92 11.53 -16.31
CA VAL A 101 -1.07 11.35 -17.76
C VAL A 101 -2.53 11.48 -18.16
N ILE A 102 -2.82 12.08 -19.32
CA ILE A 102 -4.18 12.17 -19.85
C ILE A 102 -4.47 10.93 -20.70
N LEU A 103 -5.53 10.19 -20.35
CA LEU A 103 -6.01 9.02 -21.08
C LEU A 103 -7.55 9.06 -21.15
N PHE A 104 -8.10 8.98 -22.36
CA PHE A 104 -9.55 8.93 -22.60
C PHE A 104 -10.36 10.03 -21.89
N ASP A 105 -9.85 11.26 -21.92
CA ASP A 105 -10.44 12.44 -21.27
C ASP A 105 -10.43 12.40 -19.72
N ASP A 106 -9.64 11.51 -19.12
CA ASP A 106 -9.36 11.45 -17.69
C ASP A 106 -7.88 11.71 -17.39
N TYR A 107 -7.59 12.22 -16.19
CA TYR A 107 -6.25 12.20 -15.63
C TYR A 107 -6.02 10.87 -14.90
N VAL A 108 -4.90 10.22 -15.23
CA VAL A 108 -4.48 8.94 -14.65
C VAL A 108 -3.16 9.14 -13.93
N PHE A 109 -3.14 8.79 -12.64
CA PHE A 109 -1.93 8.82 -11.82
C PHE A 109 -1.23 7.47 -11.84
N VAL A 110 0.07 7.48 -12.13
CA VAL A 110 0.89 6.26 -12.24
C VAL A 110 1.81 6.10 -11.05
N GLN A 111 2.37 4.91 -10.88
CA GLN A 111 3.35 4.68 -9.83
C GLN A 111 4.61 5.52 -10.09
N LYS A 112 5.28 6.00 -9.02
CA LYS A 112 6.59 6.62 -9.16
C LYS A 112 7.56 5.64 -9.84
N LYS A 113 8.52 6.19 -10.58
CA LYS A 113 9.51 5.40 -11.31
C LYS A 113 10.19 4.37 -10.39
N ASN A 114 10.32 3.15 -10.89
CA ASN A 114 10.95 1.99 -10.23
C ASN A 114 10.27 1.47 -8.95
N VAL A 115 9.19 2.08 -8.45
CA VAL A 115 8.53 1.63 -7.21
C VAL A 115 8.09 0.17 -7.27
N ILE A 116 7.47 -0.24 -8.38
CA ILE A 116 7.04 -1.64 -8.56
C ILE A 116 8.23 -2.59 -8.50
N GLN A 117 9.34 -2.24 -9.15
CA GLN A 117 10.56 -3.05 -9.12
C GLN A 117 11.14 -3.15 -7.71
N GLU A 118 11.22 -2.03 -6.98
CA GLU A 118 11.73 -2.03 -5.60
C GLU A 118 10.85 -2.85 -4.66
N LEU A 119 9.52 -2.72 -4.77
CA LEU A 119 8.57 -3.51 -3.98
C LEU A 119 8.69 -4.99 -4.31
N TYR A 120 8.89 -5.35 -5.58
CA TYR A 120 9.14 -6.72 -6.01
C TYR A 120 10.43 -7.28 -5.41
N GLU A 121 11.55 -6.56 -5.54
CA GLU A 121 12.86 -6.98 -4.99
C GLU A 121 12.80 -7.20 -3.48
N LYS A 122 12.21 -6.25 -2.74
CA LYS A 122 12.01 -6.37 -1.28
C LYS A 122 11.11 -7.56 -0.93
N SER A 123 10.05 -7.79 -1.70
CA SER A 123 9.16 -8.93 -1.50
C SER A 123 9.87 -10.27 -1.70
N VAL A 124 10.72 -10.38 -2.73
CA VAL A 124 11.52 -11.58 -3.00
C VAL A 124 12.50 -11.86 -1.86
N ILE A 125 13.17 -10.83 -1.34
CA ILE A 125 14.07 -10.96 -0.18
C ILE A 125 13.30 -11.51 1.02
N GLN A 126 12.15 -10.94 1.36
CA GLN A 126 11.34 -11.39 2.49
C GLN A 126 10.85 -12.84 2.38
N ILE A 127 10.56 -13.31 1.16
CA ILE A 127 10.21 -14.71 0.90
C ILE A 127 11.42 -15.62 1.09
N LYS A 128 12.59 -15.25 0.54
CA LYS A 128 13.84 -16.02 0.68
C LYS A 128 14.25 -16.17 2.15
N GLU A 129 14.05 -15.12 2.94
CA GLU A 129 14.29 -15.10 4.39
C GLU A 129 13.19 -15.78 5.20
N LYS A 130 12.13 -16.30 4.55
CA LYS A 130 10.99 -16.97 5.18
C LYS A 130 10.22 -16.08 6.18
N LYS A 131 10.33 -14.75 6.05
CA LYS A 131 9.61 -13.78 6.89
C LYS A 131 8.11 -13.79 6.59
N PHE A 132 7.75 -13.96 5.32
CA PHE A 132 6.37 -14.07 4.88
C PHE A 132 6.18 -15.25 3.90
N PRO A 133 5.01 -15.91 3.91
CA PRO A 133 4.65 -16.84 2.86
C PRO A 133 4.43 -16.11 1.53
N LYS A 134 4.57 -16.84 0.44
CA LYS A 134 4.32 -16.35 -0.92
C LYS A 134 2.80 -16.14 -1.11
N MET A 135 2.39 -14.93 -1.47
CA MET A 135 0.98 -14.53 -1.63
C MET A 135 0.61 -14.26 -3.10
N ILE A 136 1.43 -13.51 -3.83
CA ILE A 136 1.07 -12.98 -5.17
C ILE A 136 1.81 -13.72 -6.29
N PHE A 137 3.03 -14.15 -6.00
CA PHE A 137 3.83 -14.88 -6.97
C PHE A 137 3.28 -16.32 -7.08
N LYS A 138 2.64 -16.69 -8.20
CA LYS A 138 2.16 -18.06 -8.43
C LYS A 138 3.22 -18.99 -9.03
N SER A 139 4.25 -18.48 -9.71
CA SER A 139 5.39 -19.25 -10.24
C SER A 139 6.54 -19.34 -9.23
N SER A 140 7.07 -20.55 -9.04
CA SER A 140 8.15 -20.94 -8.13
C SER A 140 9.31 -19.95 -8.16
N VAL A 141 9.80 -19.53 -6.98
CA VAL A 141 11.09 -18.80 -6.86
C VAL A 141 12.26 -19.72 -7.28
N GLU A 142 12.00 -21.02 -7.44
CA GLU A 142 12.92 -22.05 -7.96
C GLU A 142 13.23 -21.88 -9.47
N ASP A 143 12.50 -21.04 -10.20
CA ASP A 143 12.74 -20.78 -11.63
C ASP A 143 13.70 -19.58 -11.87
N LEU A 144 14.33 -19.05 -10.82
CA LEU A 144 15.25 -17.90 -10.86
C LEU A 144 16.69 -18.24 -10.43
N GLU A 145 17.07 -19.53 -10.47
CA GLU A 145 18.47 -19.99 -10.43
C GLU A 145 19.01 -20.26 -11.84
#